data_AF-A0A6N3DGJ5-F1
#
_entry.id   AF-A0A6N3DGJ5-F1
#
_cell.length_a   1.000
_cell.length_b   1.000
_cell.length_c   1.000
_cell.angle_alpha   90.00
_cell.angle_beta   90.00
_cell.angle_gamma   90.00
#
_symmetry.space_group_name_H-M   'P 1'
#
loop_
_entity.id
_entity.type
_entity.pdbx_description
1 polymer ?
#
loop_
_entity_poly.entity_id
_entity_poly.type
_entity_poly.pdbx_seq_one_letter_code
_entity_poly.pdbx_strand_id
1 'polypeptide(L)' 'MRKGIRQGERRKNRGTHRLITRGAILESLIENAEELTDEEIKILLEEAIKTKEFKETLRVMRKNVKY' A
#
# COMPACT_ATOMS: atom_id res chain seq x y z
N MET A 1 34.12 -9.74 -15.44
CA MET A 1 33.58 -8.72 -14.52
C MET A 1 32.12 -8.38 -14.89
N ARG A 2 31.12 -8.65 -14.02
CA ARG A 2 29.77 -8.02 -14.07
C ARG A 2 29.12 -8.04 -12.67
N LYS A 3 29.70 -7.33 -11.69
CA LYS A 3 29.11 -7.21 -10.34
C LYS A 3 28.26 -5.93 -10.14
N GLY A 4 28.02 -5.12 -11.18
CA GLY A 4 27.35 -3.81 -11.07
C GLY A 4 25.85 -3.72 -11.36
N ILE A 5 25.23 -4.71 -12.03
CA ILE A 5 23.83 -4.59 -12.53
C ILE A 5 22.78 -4.94 -11.45
N ARG A 6 23.13 -5.79 -10.48
CA ARG A 6 22.17 -6.40 -9.53
C ARG A 6 21.56 -5.44 -8.50
N GLN A 7 22.14 -4.27 -8.23
CA GLN A 7 21.56 -3.33 -7.25
C GLN A 7 20.44 -2.46 -7.84
N GLY A 8 20.50 -2.12 -9.13
CA GLY A 8 19.48 -1.31 -9.82
C GLY A 8 18.17 -2.07 -10.01
N GLU A 9 18.24 -3.34 -10.44
CA GLU A 9 17.07 -4.23 -10.57
C GLU A 9 16.43 -4.54 -9.21
N ARG A 10 17.24 -4.79 -8.16
CA ARG A 10 16.70 -5.04 -6.82
C ARG A 10 15.94 -3.86 -6.23
N ARG A 11 16.30 -2.61 -6.56
CA ARG A 11 15.56 -1.42 -6.09
C ARG A 11 14.29 -1.18 -6.90
N LYS A 12 14.35 -1.34 -8.22
CA LYS A 12 13.17 -1.26 -9.11
C LYS A 12 12.13 -2.34 -8.76
N ASN A 13 12.57 -3.58 -8.58
CA ASN A 13 11.67 -4.70 -8.26
C ASN A 13 11.08 -4.62 -6.85
N ARG A 14 11.79 -4.03 -5.88
CA ARG A 14 11.23 -3.79 -4.53
C ARG A 14 10.04 -2.83 -4.54
N GLY A 15 10.08 -1.81 -5.40
CA GLY A 15 8.95 -0.89 -5.61
C GLY A 15 7.75 -1.63 -6.19
N THR A 16 7.97 -2.38 -7.28
CA THR A 16 6.93 -3.16 -7.96
C THR A 16 6.33 -4.26 -7.07
N HIS A 17 7.17 -5.03 -6.38
CA HIS A 17 6.70 -6.09 -5.49
C HIS A 17 5.85 -5.53 -4.34
N ARG A 18 6.29 -4.42 -3.73
CA ARG A 18 5.51 -3.76 -2.67
C ARG A 18 4.16 -3.26 -3.18
N LEU A 19 4.12 -2.70 -4.39
CA LEU A 19 2.88 -2.22 -5.00
C LEU A 19 1.92 -3.37 -5.27
N ILE A 20 2.40 -4.48 -5.84
CA ILE A 20 1.59 -5.70 -6.08
C ILE A 20 1.05 -6.26 -4.77
N THR A 21 1.91 -6.47 -3.77
CA THR A 21 1.49 -7.05 -2.49
C THR A 21 0.49 -6.15 -1.76
N ARG A 22 0.70 -4.83 -1.78
CA ARG A 22 -0.24 -3.90 -1.14
C ARG A 22 -1.55 -3.75 -1.92
N GLY A 23 -1.52 -3.80 -3.25
CA GLY A 23 -2.72 -3.85 -4.08
C GLY A 23 -3.60 -5.06 -3.74
N ALA A 24 -3.00 -6.26 -3.71
CA ALA A 24 -3.72 -7.49 -3.34
C ALA A 24 -4.34 -7.44 -1.93
N ILE A 25 -3.66 -6.81 -0.96
CA ILE A 25 -4.22 -6.62 0.38
C ILE A 25 -5.43 -5.67 0.34
N LEU A 26 -5.34 -4.57 -0.41
CA LEU A 26 -6.44 -3.60 -0.52
C LEU A 26 -7.67 -4.23 -1.17
N GLU A 27 -7.49 -4.96 -2.27
CA GLU A 27 -8.58 -5.71 -2.92
C GLU A 27 -9.22 -6.72 -1.95
N SER A 28 -8.43 -7.44 -1.13
CA SER A 28 -9.00 -8.39 -0.16
C SER A 28 -9.81 -7.77 0.98
N LEU A 29 -9.69 -6.45 1.20
CA LEU A 29 -10.39 -5.74 2.27
C LEU A 29 -11.72 -5.12 1.79
N ILE A 30 -11.98 -5.12 0.49
CA ILE A 30 -13.15 -4.51 -0.12
C ILE A 30 -13.98 -5.63 -0.77
N GLU A 31 -15.24 -5.74 -0.37
CA GLU A 31 -16.16 -6.70 -0.97
C GLU A 31 -16.46 -6.30 -2.44
N ASN A 32 -16.43 -7.27 -3.35
CA ASN A 32 -16.61 -7.08 -4.79
C ASN A 32 -15.65 -6.02 -5.40
N ALA A 33 -14.41 -5.96 -4.91
CA ALA A 33 -13.39 -5.01 -5.39
C ALA A 33 -13.14 -5.11 -6.90
N GLU A 34 -13.32 -6.30 -7.49
CA GLU A 34 -13.20 -6.58 -8.92
C GLU A 34 -14.26 -5.87 -9.78
N GLU A 35 -15.37 -5.44 -9.19
CA GLU A 35 -16.42 -4.68 -9.88
C GLU A 35 -16.16 -3.17 -9.83
N LEU A 36 -15.21 -2.71 -9.01
CA LEU A 36 -14.89 -1.30 -8.84
C LEU A 36 -13.76 -0.88 -9.79
N THR A 37 -13.92 0.32 -10.35
CA THR A 37 -12.85 0.95 -11.12
C THR A 37 -11.77 1.52 -10.22
N ASP A 38 -10.57 1.72 -10.79
CA ASP A 38 -9.44 2.34 -10.06
C ASP A 38 -9.80 3.71 -9.44
N GLU A 39 -10.66 4.50 -10.10
CA GLU A 39 -11.08 5.80 -9.56
C GLU A 39 -12.07 5.66 -8.41
N GLU A 40 -12.99 4.69 -8.47
CA GLU A 40 -13.91 4.40 -7.36
C GLU A 40 -13.16 3.87 -6.14
N ILE A 41 -12.20 2.96 -6.33
CA ILE A 41 -11.30 2.49 -5.27
C ILE A 41 -10.56 3.69 -4.64
N LYS A 42 -10.04 4.60 -5.47
CA LYS A 42 -9.34 5.80 -4.99
C LYS A 42 -10.26 6.71 -4.17
N ILE A 43 -11.47 6.99 -4.63
CA ILE A 43 -12.46 7.80 -3.89
C ILE A 43 -12.78 7.16 -2.53
N LEU A 44 -13.03 5.84 -2.50
CA LEU A 44 -13.30 5.10 -1.27
C LEU A 44 -12.14 5.22 -0.28
N LEU A 45 -10.90 5.04 -0.75
CA LEU A 45 -9.72 5.18 0.10
C LEU A 45 -9.55 6.61 0.60
N GLU A 46 -9.74 7.62 -0.25
CA GLU A 46 -9.66 9.04 0.13
C GLU A 46 -10.68 9.42 1.22
N GLU A 47 -11.90 8.86 1.17
CA GLU A 47 -12.90 9.05 2.22
C GLU A 47 -12.55 8.27 3.50
N ALA A 48 -12.14 7.00 3.37
CA ALA A 48 -11.77 6.17 4.51
C ALA A 48 -10.62 6.78 5.34
N ILE A 49 -9.61 7.37 4.70
CA ILE A 49 -8.49 7.99 5.42
C ILE A 49 -8.85 9.27 6.18
N LYS A 50 -9.98 9.92 5.85
CA LYS A 50 -10.45 11.13 6.53
C LYS A 50 -11.09 10.80 7.89
N THR A 51 -11.54 9.57 8.09
CA THR A 51 -12.17 9.10 9.32
C THR A 51 -11.26 9.28 10.55
N LYS A 52 -11.88 9.46 11.71
CA LYS A 52 -11.14 9.66 12.97
C LYS A 52 -10.41 8.38 13.37
N GLU A 53 -11.06 7.25 13.15
CA GLU A 53 -10.62 5.89 13.47
C GLU A 53 -9.34 5.56 12.71
N PHE A 54 -9.31 5.87 11.41
CA PHE A 54 -8.10 5.68 10.60
C PHE A 54 -6.95 6.55 11.10
N LYS A 55 -7.20 7.84 11.38
CA LYS A 55 -6.19 8.78 11.89
C LYS A 55 -5.64 8.34 13.25
N GLU A 56 -6.48 7.86 14.16
CA GLU A 56 -6.04 7.39 15.47
C GLU A 56 -5.26 6.06 15.36
N THR A 57 -5.71 5.15 14.51
CA THR A 57 -4.96 3.90 14.21
C THR A 57 -3.55 4.22 13.70
N LEU A 58 -3.43 5.16 12.74
CA LEU A 58 -2.12 5.63 12.28
C LEU A 58 -1.27 6.24 13.38
N ARG A 59 -1.88 7.00 14.29
CA ARG A 59 -1.18 7.63 15.43
C ARG A 59 -0.62 6.58 16.39
N VAL A 60 -1.40 5.56 16.72
CA VAL A 60 -0.97 4.44 17.59
C VAL A 60 0.16 3.66 16.92
N MET A 61 0.01 3.29 15.64
CA MET A 61 1.07 2.58 14.90
C MET A 61 2.39 3.36 14.87
N ARG A 62 2.35 4.68 14.65
CA ARG A 62 3.57 5.52 14.66
C ARG A 62 4.26 5.59 16.02
N LYS A 63 3.52 5.49 17.12
CA LYS A 63 4.10 5.45 18.47
C LYS A 63 4.79 4.12 18.75
N ASN A 64 4.22 3.02 18.28
CA ASN A 64 4.75 1.67 18.50
C ASN A 64 5.98 1.32 17.64
N VAL A 65 6.30 2.13 16.63
CA VAL A 65 7.49 1.95 15.77
C VAL A 65 8.73 2.69 16.32
N LYS A 66 8.60 3.42 17.44
CA LYS A 66 9.75 4.02 18.14
C LYS A 66 10.43 2.99 19.05
N TYR A 67 11.26 2.13 18.47
CA TYR A 67 12.28 1.35 19.19
C TYR A 67 13.63 1.57 18.51
#